data_AF-A0A849E274-F1
#
_entry.id   AF-A0A849E274-F1
#
_cell.length_a   1.000
_cell.length_b   1.000
_cell.length_c   1.000
_cell.angle_alpha   90.00
_cell.angle_beta   90.00
_cell.angle_gamma   90.00
#
_symmetry.space_group_name_H-M   'P 1'
#
loop_
_entity.id
_entity.type
_entity.pdbx_description
1 polymer ?
#
loop_
_entity_poly.entity_id
_entity_poly.type
_entity_poly.pdbx_seq_one_letter_code
_entity_poly.pdbx_strand_id
1 'polypeptide(L)'
;MTKEGSLEAPTRNPIDWQSEDYWNKDSLETEMERVFDICHGCRRCVSLCNSFPTLFDLIDESETFEVDGVDKADYKKVVDECYLCDMCYMAKCPYVP
;
A
#
# COMPACT_ATOMS: atom_id res chain seq x y z
N MET A 1 -15.58 -3.85 19.23
CA MET A 1 -16.12 -3.24 18.00
C MET A 1 -14.95 -2.65 17.24
N THR A 2 -14.61 -3.21 16.09
CA THR A 2 -13.59 -2.66 15.21
C THR A 2 -14.15 -1.36 14.62
N LYS A 3 -13.52 -0.21 14.88
CA LYS A 3 -13.89 1.07 14.23
C LYS A 3 -13.48 0.98 12.75
N GLU A 4 -14.33 1.50 11.86
CA GLU A 4 -13.98 1.71 10.45
C GLU A 4 -13.06 2.95 10.37
N GLY A 5 -11.87 2.80 9.77
CA GLY A 5 -10.95 3.92 9.51
C GLY A 5 -11.52 4.92 8.49
N SER A 6 -10.85 6.08 8.32
CA SER A 6 -11.28 7.17 7.41
C SER A 6 -12.54 7.96 7.85
N LEU A 7 -13.09 7.69 9.04
CA LEU A 7 -14.22 8.46 9.60
C LEU A 7 -13.79 9.67 10.45
N GLU A 8 -12.57 9.64 10.99
CA GLU A 8 -12.00 10.70 11.82
C GLU A 8 -10.92 11.47 11.05
N ALA A 9 -10.46 12.59 11.61
CA ALA A 9 -9.40 13.37 10.99
C ALA A 9 -8.11 12.53 10.88
N PRO A 10 -7.51 12.43 9.69
CA PRO A 10 -6.33 11.61 9.47
C PRO A 10 -5.14 12.16 10.26
N THR A 11 -4.44 11.28 10.96
CA THR A 11 -3.19 11.62 11.65
C THR A 11 -2.01 11.20 10.78
N ARG A 12 -1.12 12.15 10.44
CA ARG A 12 0.17 11.83 9.82
C ARG A 12 1.19 11.51 10.91
N ASN A 13 1.65 10.26 10.95
CA ASN A 13 2.70 9.83 11.86
C ASN A 13 4.07 10.16 11.24
N PRO A 14 5.01 10.80 11.98
CA PRO A 14 6.37 11.00 11.51
C PRO A 14 7.05 9.68 11.18
N ILE A 15 7.77 9.64 10.06
CA ILE A 15 8.60 8.50 9.69
C ILE A 15 9.90 8.56 10.52
N ASP A 16 10.32 7.44 11.09
CA ASP A 16 11.55 7.33 11.87
C ASP A 16 12.80 7.22 10.97
N TRP A 17 13.07 8.29 10.22
CA TRP A 17 14.14 8.35 9.22
C TRP A 17 15.56 8.37 9.82
N GLN A 18 15.68 8.53 11.14
CA GLN A 18 16.96 8.52 11.85
C GLN A 18 17.31 7.13 12.39
N SER A 19 16.37 6.19 12.36
CA SER A 19 16.65 4.80 12.73
C SER A 19 17.67 4.18 11.77
N GLU A 20 18.46 3.24 12.29
CA GLU A 20 19.39 2.45 11.48
C GLU A 20 18.66 1.60 10.43
N ASP A 21 17.39 1.25 10.69
CA ASP A 21 16.56 0.42 9.83
C ASP A 21 15.96 1.18 8.63
N TYR A 22 15.96 2.52 8.63
CA TYR A 22 15.32 3.32 7.58
C TYR A 22 15.85 3.02 6.16
N TRP A 23 17.12 2.65 6.04
CA TRP A 23 17.77 2.33 4.78
C TRP A 23 17.80 0.82 4.46
N ASN A 24 17.19 -0.01 5.30
CA ASN A 24 17.13 -1.45 5.11
C ASN A 24 16.09 -1.79 4.02
N LYS A 25 16.58 -2.32 2.89
CA LYS A 25 15.75 -2.71 1.76
C LYS A 25 14.77 -3.85 2.11
N ASP A 26 15.19 -4.81 2.92
CA ASP A 26 14.36 -5.95 3.30
C ASP A 26 13.22 -5.50 4.22
N SER A 27 13.50 -4.56 5.13
CA SER A 27 12.48 -3.93 6.00
C SER A 27 11.46 -3.13 5.17
N LEU A 28 11.93 -2.37 4.17
CA LEU A 28 11.05 -1.67 3.23
C LEU A 28 10.16 -2.65 2.45
N GLU A 29 10.74 -3.68 1.86
CA GLU A 29 10.00 -4.68 1.08
C GLU A 29 8.94 -5.40 1.93
N THR A 30 9.28 -5.75 3.17
CA THR A 30 8.35 -6.38 4.12
C THR A 30 7.15 -5.46 4.42
N GLU A 31 7.40 -4.17 4.62
CA GLU A 31 6.32 -3.21 4.87
C GLU A 31 5.49 -2.93 3.62
N MET A 32 6.10 -2.91 2.43
CA MET A 32 5.39 -2.79 1.16
C MET A 32 4.46 -3.98 0.93
N GLU A 33 4.94 -5.20 1.17
CA GLU A 33 4.15 -6.44 1.06
C GLU A 33 2.94 -6.40 1.98
N ARG A 34 3.12 -5.98 3.25
CA ARG A 34 2.02 -5.79 4.22
C ARG A 34 0.96 -4.80 3.72
N VAL A 35 1.38 -3.68 3.14
CA VAL A 35 0.45 -2.66 2.62
C VAL A 35 -0.27 -3.14 1.36
N PHE A 36 0.45 -3.83 0.46
CA PHE A 36 -0.11 -4.39 -0.76
C PHE A 36 -1.14 -5.48 -0.47
N ASP A 37 -0.90 -6.32 0.53
CA ASP A 37 -1.84 -7.35 1.00
C ASP A 37 -3.16 -6.71 1.48
N ILE A 38 -3.07 -5.64 2.28
CA ILE A 38 -4.25 -4.87 2.71
C ILE A 38 -5.00 -4.27 1.50
N CYS A 39 -4.26 -3.77 0.51
CA CYS A 39 -4.85 -3.19 -0.70
C CYS A 39 -5.55 -4.25 -1.54
N HIS A 40 -4.93 -5.43 -1.70
CA HIS A 40 -5.49 -6.58 -2.41
C HIS A 40 -6.76 -7.09 -1.74
N GLY A 41 -6.78 -7.18 -0.41
CA GLY A 41 -7.92 -7.67 0.36
C GLY A 41 -9.19 -6.79 0.25
N CYS A 42 -9.06 -5.48 -0.05
CA CYS A 42 -10.22 -4.59 -0.10
C CYS A 42 -10.51 -3.96 -1.47
N ARG A 43 -9.50 -3.76 -2.32
CA ARG A 43 -9.54 -3.15 -3.66
C ARG A 43 -10.36 -1.85 -3.82
N ARG A 44 -10.67 -1.14 -2.72
CA ARG A 44 -11.57 0.04 -2.71
C ARG A 44 -11.03 1.25 -3.47
N CYS A 45 -9.72 1.32 -3.65
CA CYS A 45 -9.02 2.50 -4.17
C CYS A 45 -8.81 2.47 -5.70
N VAL A 46 -9.28 1.43 -6.40
CA VAL A 46 -9.04 1.21 -7.84
C VAL A 46 -9.38 2.42 -8.73
N SER A 47 -10.37 3.22 -8.34
CA SER A 47 -10.83 4.38 -9.12
C SER A 47 -10.11 5.70 -8.78
N LEU A 48 -9.18 5.71 -7.83
CA LEU A 48 -8.54 6.95 -7.35
C LEU A 48 -7.25 7.33 -8.11
N CYS A 49 -6.45 6.35 -8.53
CA CYS A 49 -5.10 6.56 -9.07
C CYS A 49 -4.65 5.28 -9.81
N ASN A 50 -3.76 5.41 -10.79
CA ASN A 50 -3.22 4.29 -11.59
C ASN A 50 -2.41 3.27 -10.75
N SER A 51 -1.81 3.71 -9.65
CA SER A 51 -1.04 2.83 -8.75
C SER A 51 -1.83 1.58 -8.32
N PHE A 52 -3.15 1.70 -8.12
CA PHE A 52 -3.99 0.58 -7.69
C PHE A 52 -4.29 -0.43 -8.82
N PRO A 53 -4.78 -0.04 -10.01
CA PRO A 53 -4.80 -0.92 -11.18
C PRO A 53 -3.48 -1.63 -11.41
N THR A 54 -2.34 -0.92 -11.41
CA THR A 54 -1.02 -1.53 -11.59
C THR A 54 -0.72 -2.60 -10.54
N LEU A 55 -1.01 -2.33 -9.25
CA LEU A 55 -0.84 -3.34 -8.20
C LEU A 55 -1.74 -4.56 -8.43
N PHE A 56 -3.00 -4.34 -8.78
CA PHE A 56 -3.96 -5.44 -8.94
C PHE A 56 -3.68 -6.28 -10.17
N ASP A 57 -3.26 -5.67 -11.28
CA ASP A 57 -2.83 -6.39 -12.48
C ASP A 57 -1.61 -7.26 -12.18
N LEU A 58 -0.60 -6.74 -11.46
CA LEU A 58 0.57 -7.54 -11.05
C LEU A 58 0.18 -8.76 -10.23
N ILE A 59 -0.79 -8.63 -9.32
CA ILE A 59 -1.25 -9.74 -8.48
C ILE A 59 -2.11 -10.72 -9.28
N ASP A 60 -3.04 -10.21 -10.09
CA ASP A 60 -3.98 -11.03 -10.87
C ASP A 60 -3.26 -11.81 -11.99
N GLU A 61 -2.09 -11.34 -12.44
CA GLU A 61 -1.20 -12.02 -13.39
C GLU A 61 -0.15 -12.95 -12.73
N SER A 62 -0.06 -12.96 -11.40
CA SER A 62 0.87 -13.81 -10.64
C SER A 62 0.44 -15.27 -10.57
N GLU A 63 1.37 -16.17 -10.23
CA GLU A 63 1.08 -17.61 -10.14
C GLU A 63 0.15 -17.97 -8.96
N THR A 64 0.21 -17.19 -7.88
CA THR A 64 -0.53 -17.46 -6.64
C THR A 64 -1.84 -16.68 -6.54
N PHE A 65 -2.03 -15.67 -7.40
CA PHE A 65 -3.10 -14.67 -7.29
C PHE A 65 -3.05 -13.85 -5.99
N GLU A 66 -1.92 -13.87 -5.30
CA GLU A 66 -1.67 -13.20 -4.02
C GLU A 66 -0.38 -12.37 -4.12
N VAL A 67 -0.13 -11.51 -3.13
CA VAL A 67 1.03 -10.58 -3.15
C VAL A 67 2.37 -11.32 -3.13
N ASP A 68 2.41 -12.54 -2.57
CA ASP A 68 3.60 -13.40 -2.52
C ASP A 68 4.07 -13.89 -3.90
N GLY A 69 3.18 -13.86 -4.90
CA GLY A 69 3.46 -14.21 -6.28
C GLY A 69 4.04 -13.06 -7.12
N VAL A 70 4.11 -11.84 -6.57
CA VAL A 70 4.61 -10.65 -7.27
C VAL A 70 6.12 -10.50 -7.06
N ASP A 71 6.88 -10.34 -8.15
CA ASP A 71 8.32 -10.04 -8.06
C ASP A 71 8.53 -8.70 -7.33
N LYS A 72 9.33 -8.71 -6.26
CA LYS A 72 9.66 -7.51 -5.50
C LYS A 72 10.30 -6.40 -6.35
N ALA A 73 10.97 -6.75 -7.45
CA ALA A 73 11.48 -5.78 -8.41
C ALA A 73 10.35 -4.94 -9.06
N ASP A 74 9.15 -5.52 -9.19
CA ASP A 74 7.99 -4.89 -9.80
C ASP A 74 7.19 -4.00 -8.85
N TYR A 75 7.46 -4.08 -7.54
CA TYR A 75 6.85 -3.19 -6.54
C TYR A 75 7.07 -1.71 -6.89
N LYS A 76 8.20 -1.38 -7.54
CA LYS A 76 8.50 -0.03 -7.99
C LYS A 76 7.50 0.50 -9.03
N LYS A 77 6.93 -0.36 -9.89
CA LYS A 77 5.91 0.03 -10.88
C LYS A 77 4.70 0.67 -10.21
N VAL A 78 4.30 0.14 -9.05
CA VAL A 78 3.20 0.65 -8.23
C VAL A 78 3.55 2.01 -7.61
N VAL A 79 4.76 2.13 -7.06
CA VAL A 79 5.22 3.34 -6.35
C VAL A 79 5.47 4.51 -7.31
N ASP A 80 5.99 4.24 -8.51
CA ASP A 80 6.26 5.28 -9.53
C ASP A 80 4.98 6.00 -10.00
N GLU A 81 3.81 5.37 -9.81
CA GLU A 81 2.50 5.97 -10.12
C GLU A 81 1.83 6.66 -8.92
N CYS A 82 2.45 6.62 -7.74
CA CYS A 82 1.92 7.24 -6.52
C CYS A 82 2.37 8.71 -6.40
N TYR A 83 1.40 9.63 -6.40
CA TYR A 83 1.68 11.08 -6.25
C TYR A 83 1.78 11.57 -4.80
N LEU A 84 1.70 10.68 -3.81
CA LEU A 84 1.76 11.03 -2.37
C LEU A 84 0.75 12.12 -1.95
N CYS A 85 -0.46 12.07 -2.52
CA CYS A 85 -1.51 13.07 -2.26
C CYS A 85 -2.45 12.73 -1.10
N ASP A 86 -2.28 11.55 -0.47
CA ASP A 86 -3.09 11.01 0.63
C ASP A 86 -4.59 10.80 0.35
N MET A 87 -5.05 10.92 -0.90
CA MET A 87 -6.48 10.76 -1.21
C MET A 87 -7.02 9.36 -0.88
N CYS A 88 -6.24 8.31 -1.14
CA CYS A 88 -6.60 6.94 -0.77
C CYS A 88 -6.64 6.75 0.76
N TYR A 89 -5.65 7.31 1.46
CA TYR A 89 -5.54 7.27 2.92
C TYR A 89 -6.72 7.96 3.60
N MET A 90 -7.06 9.19 3.18
CA MET A 90 -8.05 10.03 3.86
C MET A 90 -9.51 9.73 3.48
N ALA A 91 -9.77 9.25 2.26
CA ALA A 91 -11.13 9.21 1.72
C ALA A 91 -11.72 7.81 1.54
N LYS A 92 -10.90 6.74 1.55
CA LYS A 92 -11.35 5.38 1.20
C LYS A 92 -10.81 4.26 2.06
N CYS A 93 -9.61 4.39 2.63
CA CYS A 93 -8.99 3.28 3.34
C CYS A 93 -9.70 3.03 4.68
N PRO A 94 -10.20 1.82 4.97
CA PRO A 94 -10.80 1.50 6.27
C PRO A 94 -9.76 1.02 7.30
N TYR A 95 -8.50 0.87 6.91
CA TYR A 95 -7.40 0.30 7.71
C TYR A 95 -6.35 1.33 8.15
N VAL A 96 -6.58 2.60 7.85
CA VAL A 96 -5.85 3.71 8.47
C VAL A 96 -6.43 3.96 9.86
N PRO A 97 -5.78 4.77 10.71
CA PRO A 97 -6.58 5.59 11.61
C PRO A 97 -7.62 6.39 10.79
#